data_AF-A0A804JPK5-F1
#
_entry.id   AF-A0A804JPK5-F1
#
_cell.length_a   1.000
_cell.length_b   1.000
_cell.length_c   1.000
_cell.angle_alpha   90.00
_cell.angle_beta   90.00
_cell.angle_gamma   90.00
#
_symmetry.space_group_name_H-M   'P 1'
#
loop_
_entity.id
_entity.type
_entity.pdbx_description
1 polymer ?
#
loop_
_entity_poly.entity_id
_entity_poly.type
_entity_poly.pdbx_seq_one_letter_code
_entity_poly.pdbx_strand_id
1 'polypeptide(L)'
;MYPLTKPESTIHRLTRKSVRSSLLLGVRASPQLRLDWEKRRGVGERGGSEEDIMASLWIASLLLFSLFNLTVGRPIYPLPSKQDNKVKQPLQTSRPYNIAHRGSNGEIPEETAAAYMRAIEEGADFIETDILASKDGSLICFHDVILDDTTDIAKHKEFADRKRTYEVQGSNMTGYFVVDFTLDELKSLRVKQRYPFRDQQYNGKFSIITFEEFIAIALDANRIVGIYPEIKNPVFINQHVKWPHGKKFEDKFVGLLLKYGYKGAYMSEDWLKQPVFIQSFAPTSLIYISNMTDSPKIFLIDDFTMPTQDTNQSYWEITSDSFLEYIRSYVVGIGPWKDTIVPPENNHLTTPSDLVDRAHAHNLQVHPYTYRNENSFLHFDFHQDPYSEYEYWLNKIGVDGLFTDFTGSLHKYQEWAAASGTDEKSAYGLLHKIALMISSYD
;
A
#
# COMPACT_ATOMS: atom_id res chain seq x y z
N MET A 1 -21.56 -45.62 -59.82
CA MET A 1 -20.43 -44.77 -60.24
C MET A 1 -19.36 -44.92 -59.17
N TYR A 2 -18.23 -45.54 -59.53
CA TYR A 2 -17.08 -45.84 -58.67
C TYR A 2 -16.36 -44.52 -58.22
N PRO A 3 -15.47 -44.55 -57.20
CA PRO A 3 -15.49 -43.78 -55.95
C PRO A 3 -14.07 -43.23 -55.60
N LEU A 4 -13.70 -43.19 -54.31
CA LEU A 4 -12.31 -43.14 -53.72
C LEU A 4 -11.79 -41.71 -53.42
N THR A 5 -11.13 -41.37 -52.31
CA THR A 5 -10.45 -42.12 -51.24
C THR A 5 -10.09 -41.19 -50.04
N LYS A 6 -10.19 -41.70 -48.80
CA LYS A 6 -9.09 -41.64 -47.79
C LYS A 6 -8.33 -43.00 -47.88
N PRO A 7 -7.20 -43.31 -47.21
CA PRO A 7 -6.36 -42.62 -46.19
C PRO A 7 -4.84 -42.64 -46.57
N GLU A 8 -3.87 -42.11 -45.82
CA GLU A 8 -3.02 -42.80 -44.80
C GLU A 8 -1.89 -41.83 -44.36
N SER A 9 -1.71 -41.56 -43.06
CA SER A 9 -0.61 -42.03 -42.19
C SER A 9 0.80 -42.10 -42.79
N THR A 10 1.75 -41.33 -42.24
CA THR A 10 3.14 -41.81 -42.01
C THR A 10 3.76 -41.13 -40.79
N ILE A 11 4.19 -42.01 -39.88
CA ILE A 11 5.06 -41.79 -38.73
C ILE A 11 6.47 -41.46 -39.21
N HIS A 12 7.11 -40.41 -38.68
CA HIS A 12 8.57 -40.43 -38.51
C HIS A 12 8.98 -39.93 -37.13
N ARG A 13 9.27 -40.93 -36.30
CA ARG A 13 10.17 -40.91 -35.15
C ARG A 13 11.55 -40.41 -35.59
N LEU A 14 12.05 -39.33 -35.00
CA LEU A 14 13.48 -39.04 -34.98
C LEU A 14 14.01 -39.13 -33.56
N THR A 15 15.10 -39.87 -33.48
CA THR A 15 15.74 -40.49 -32.34
C THR A 15 16.73 -39.56 -31.63
N ARG A 16 16.88 -39.80 -30.33
CA ARG A 16 18.01 -39.40 -29.46
C ARG A 16 19.38 -39.46 -30.16
N LYS A 17 20.21 -38.43 -29.96
CA LYS A 17 21.66 -38.48 -29.66
C LYS A 17 21.99 -37.21 -28.87
N SER A 18 22.25 -37.25 -27.55
CA SER A 18 23.50 -37.66 -26.91
C SER A 18 24.73 -37.08 -27.60
N VAL A 19 25.22 -35.93 -27.10
CA VAL A 19 26.64 -35.57 -27.16
C VAL A 19 27.08 -35.18 -25.75
N ARG A 20 27.57 -36.17 -25.01
CA ARG A 20 28.70 -35.98 -24.11
C ARG A 20 29.95 -36.11 -24.98
N SER A 21 30.86 -35.15 -24.90
CA SER A 21 32.28 -35.45 -25.07
C SER A 21 33.08 -34.57 -24.12
N SER A 22 33.80 -35.27 -23.25
CA SER A 22 34.83 -34.78 -22.35
C SER A 22 36.18 -35.05 -23.03
N LEU A 23 37.06 -34.06 -23.10
CA LEU A 23 38.52 -34.22 -23.14
C LEU A 23 39.10 -32.86 -22.69
N LEU A 24 39.57 -32.68 -21.44
CA LEU A 24 40.86 -33.11 -20.85
C LEU A 24 42.08 -32.76 -21.72
N LEU A 25 42.80 -31.70 -21.30
CA LEU A 25 44.22 -31.65 -20.92
C LEU A 25 44.96 -30.40 -21.41
N GLY A 26 45.81 -29.85 -20.53
CA GLY A 26 46.91 -28.93 -20.88
C GLY A 26 46.79 -27.55 -20.24
N VAL A 27 46.99 -27.41 -18.92
CA VAL A 27 48.31 -27.11 -18.31
C VAL A 27 48.93 -25.79 -18.81
N ARG A 28 48.84 -24.75 -17.98
CA ARG A 28 50.01 -24.03 -17.41
C ARG A 28 49.55 -22.96 -16.43
N ALA A 29 49.61 -23.31 -15.14
CA ALA A 29 49.87 -22.33 -14.11
C ALA A 29 51.37 -21.99 -14.16
N SER A 30 51.72 -20.71 -14.11
CA SER A 30 53.08 -20.27 -13.80
C SER A 30 53.08 -19.48 -12.48
N PRO A 31 54.10 -19.65 -11.62
CA PRO A 31 54.06 -19.24 -10.22
C PRO A 31 55.05 -18.09 -9.89
N GLN A 32 55.04 -17.68 -8.61
CA GLN A 32 56.06 -16.86 -7.90
C GLN A 32 55.96 -15.34 -8.18
N LEU A 33 55.94 -14.46 -7.16
CA LEU A 33 56.97 -14.30 -6.16
C LEU A 33 56.44 -13.86 -4.78
N ARG A 34 56.99 -14.48 -3.75
CA ARG A 34 56.92 -14.12 -2.33
C ARG A 34 58.37 -13.90 -1.87
N LEU A 35 58.57 -12.85 -1.06
CA LEU A 35 59.73 -12.54 -0.20
C LEU A 35 61.04 -12.12 -0.88
N ASP A 36 61.47 -10.90 -0.57
CA ASP A 36 62.79 -10.70 0.02
C ASP A 36 62.79 -9.44 0.90
N TRP A 37 62.89 -9.65 2.21
CA TRP A 37 63.19 -8.66 3.24
C TRP A 37 64.46 -9.17 3.92
N GLU A 38 65.62 -8.58 3.62
CA GLU A 38 66.71 -8.30 4.57
C GLU A 38 67.97 -7.72 3.92
N LYS A 39 68.72 -6.97 4.72
CA LYS A 39 70.04 -6.34 4.50
C LYS A 39 70.08 -5.06 3.65
N ARG A 40 70.13 -3.95 4.38
CA ARG A 40 71.38 -3.17 4.53
C ARG A 40 71.37 -2.40 5.86
N ARG A 41 72.30 -2.78 6.74
CA ARG A 41 72.76 -1.92 7.85
C ARG A 41 73.66 -0.84 7.25
N GLY A 42 73.44 0.41 7.66
CA GLY A 42 74.31 1.54 7.38
C GLY A 42 74.11 2.57 8.49
N VAL A 43 75.11 2.65 9.35
CA VAL A 43 75.20 3.48 10.56
C VAL A 43 75.08 4.98 10.23
N GLY A 44 74.40 5.72 11.09
CA GLY A 44 74.36 7.19 11.07
C GLY A 44 73.66 7.75 12.29
N GLU A 45 74.41 7.93 13.38
CA GLU A 45 74.01 8.77 14.51
C GLU A 45 73.84 10.22 14.06
N ARG A 46 72.72 10.85 14.42
CA ARG A 46 72.65 12.27 14.79
C ARG A 46 71.34 12.56 15.53
N GLY A 47 71.48 13.27 16.65
CA GLY A 47 70.43 13.51 17.62
C GLY A 47 69.24 14.31 17.09
N GLY A 48 68.06 13.93 17.57
CA GLY A 48 66.83 14.73 17.54
C GLY A 48 66.53 15.21 18.96
N SER A 49 66.27 16.50 19.07
CA SER A 49 65.91 17.24 20.28
C SER A 49 64.59 16.76 20.88
N GLU A 50 64.36 17.09 22.16
CA GLU A 50 63.15 16.81 22.94
C GLU A 50 61.84 17.39 22.34
N GLU A 51 61.89 18.03 21.17
CA GLU A 51 60.72 18.52 20.43
C GLU A 51 60.08 17.45 19.53
N ASP A 52 60.81 16.41 19.12
CA ASP A 52 60.26 15.33 18.25
C ASP A 52 59.50 14.23 19.02
N ILE A 53 59.66 14.18 20.35
CA ILE A 53 58.95 13.23 21.24
C ILE A 53 57.55 13.75 21.59
N MET A 54 57.33 15.06 21.52
CA MET A 54 56.01 15.68 21.79
C MET A 54 55.09 15.70 20.56
N ALA A 55 55.62 15.58 19.34
CA ALA A 55 54.83 15.48 18.11
C ALA A 55 54.21 14.08 17.90
N SER A 56 54.76 13.05 18.55
CA SER A 56 54.30 11.66 18.43
C SER A 56 53.16 11.29 19.41
N LEU A 57 52.89 12.13 20.41
CA LEU A 57 51.80 11.95 21.38
C LEU A 57 50.52 12.74 21.05
N TRP A 58 50.59 13.67 20.09
CA TRP A 58 49.41 14.38 19.58
C TRP A 58 48.73 13.67 18.40
N ILE A 59 49.47 12.93 17.59
CA ILE A 59 48.89 12.16 16.46
C ILE A 59 48.22 10.86 16.95
N ALA A 60 48.69 10.27 18.06
CA ALA A 60 48.03 9.13 18.69
C ALA A 60 46.74 9.52 19.44
N SER A 61 46.60 10.77 19.88
CA SER A 61 45.40 11.26 20.57
C SER A 61 44.30 11.75 19.62
N LEU A 62 44.64 12.09 18.38
CA LEU A 62 43.67 12.44 17.31
C LEU A 62 43.16 11.21 16.53
N LEU A 63 43.87 10.07 16.58
CA LEU A 63 43.40 8.79 16.02
C LEU A 63 42.63 7.92 17.03
N LEU A 64 42.67 8.25 18.33
CA LEU A 64 41.87 7.60 19.38
C LEU A 64 40.59 8.36 19.75
N PHE A 65 40.40 9.59 19.23
CA PHE A 65 39.13 10.34 19.34
C PHE A 65 38.27 10.30 18.07
N SER A 66 38.69 9.61 17.01
CA SER A 66 37.90 9.43 15.78
C SER A 66 37.19 8.07 15.66
N LEU A 67 37.09 7.30 16.74
CA LEU A 67 36.38 6.00 16.79
C LEU A 67 35.16 6.00 17.73
N PHE A 68 34.83 7.14 18.35
CA PHE A 68 33.59 7.34 19.11
C PHE A 68 32.74 8.39 18.41
N ASN A 69 32.15 8.02 17.27
CA ASN A 69 30.89 8.53 16.72
C ASN A 69 30.81 8.12 15.25
N LEU A 70 30.20 6.95 15.00
CA LEU A 70 29.35 6.63 13.83
C LEU A 70 28.99 5.14 13.90
N THR A 71 28.47 4.72 15.04
CA THR A 71 27.36 3.78 15.06
C THR A 71 26.27 4.48 15.85
N VAL A 72 25.62 5.45 15.21
CA VAL A 72 24.20 5.63 15.50
C VAL A 72 23.60 4.30 15.09
N GLY A 73 23.46 3.41 16.08
CA GLY A 73 22.67 2.22 15.90
C GLY A 73 21.36 2.74 15.34
N ARG A 74 21.07 2.39 14.08
CA ARG A 74 19.68 2.36 13.64
C ARG A 74 18.92 1.70 14.78
N PRO A 75 17.78 2.23 15.26
CA PRO A 75 16.85 1.36 15.93
C PRO A 75 16.47 0.31 14.90
N ILE A 76 17.24 -0.78 14.85
CA ILE A 76 16.74 -2.06 14.41
C ILE A 76 15.74 -2.36 15.51
N TYR A 77 14.50 -1.96 15.31
CA TYR A 77 13.40 -2.59 16.02
C TYR A 77 13.59 -4.07 15.74
N PRO A 78 13.92 -4.87 16.76
CA PRO A 78 13.99 -6.29 16.54
C PRO A 78 12.54 -6.67 16.28
N LEU A 79 12.22 -7.08 15.04
CA LEU A 79 11.07 -7.92 14.80
C LEU A 79 11.56 -9.37 14.93
N PRO A 80 11.59 -9.97 16.14
CA PRO A 80 11.15 -11.33 16.23
C PRO A 80 9.62 -11.25 16.32
N SER A 81 8.93 -11.37 15.18
CA SER A 81 7.56 -11.86 15.31
C SER A 81 7.72 -13.22 15.98
N LYS A 82 7.21 -13.33 17.22
CA LYS A 82 6.85 -14.64 17.71
C LYS A 82 5.81 -15.11 16.71
N GLN A 83 6.21 -15.96 15.76
CA GLN A 83 5.28 -16.88 15.14
C GLN A 83 4.73 -17.73 16.28
N ASP A 84 3.71 -17.21 16.94
CA ASP A 84 2.77 -18.05 17.65
C ASP A 84 2.17 -18.89 16.51
N ASN A 85 2.46 -20.20 16.51
CA ASN A 85 1.96 -21.19 15.53
C ASN A 85 0.42 -21.38 15.66
N LYS A 86 -0.31 -20.29 15.96
CA LYS A 86 -1.75 -20.25 15.95
C LYS A 86 -2.18 -20.05 14.51
N VAL A 87 -2.99 -20.98 14.02
CA VAL A 87 -3.72 -20.82 12.76
C VAL A 87 -4.51 -19.52 12.86
N LYS A 88 -4.15 -18.52 12.06
CA LYS A 88 -4.88 -17.25 11.99
C LYS A 88 -6.28 -17.50 11.41
N GLN A 89 -7.28 -16.80 11.94
CA GLN A 89 -8.61 -16.84 11.34
C GLN A 89 -8.54 -16.33 9.89
N PRO A 90 -9.15 -17.03 8.92
CA PRO A 90 -9.15 -16.61 7.53
C PRO A 90 -9.93 -15.31 7.33
N LEU A 91 -9.61 -14.59 6.26
CA LEU A 91 -10.37 -13.44 5.81
C LEU A 91 -11.79 -13.86 5.43
N GLN A 92 -12.80 -13.06 5.80
CA GLN A 92 -14.17 -13.27 5.33
C GLN A 92 -14.29 -12.79 3.87
N THR A 93 -14.74 -13.66 2.97
CA THR A 93 -14.85 -13.37 1.53
C THR A 93 -16.27 -13.60 0.98
N SER A 94 -17.24 -13.96 1.82
CA SER A 94 -18.62 -14.24 1.40
C SER A 94 -19.56 -13.04 1.51
N ARG A 95 -19.04 -11.87 1.89
CA ARG A 95 -19.78 -10.61 1.98
C ARG A 95 -18.94 -9.46 1.41
N PRO A 96 -19.55 -8.31 1.09
CA PRO A 96 -18.81 -7.13 0.69
C PRO A 96 -17.72 -6.73 1.69
N TYR A 97 -16.58 -6.28 1.19
CA TYR A 97 -15.41 -5.97 2.03
C TYR A 97 -15.59 -4.67 2.83
N ASN A 98 -15.18 -4.70 4.10
CA ASN A 98 -14.96 -3.53 4.93
C ASN A 98 -13.51 -3.07 4.78
N ILE A 99 -13.29 -1.97 4.05
CA ILE A 99 -11.96 -1.46 3.72
C ILE A 99 -11.69 -0.18 4.53
N ALA A 100 -10.67 -0.25 5.39
CA ALA A 100 -10.26 0.86 6.25
C ALA A 100 -9.49 1.91 5.45
N HIS A 101 -10.21 2.90 4.93
CA HIS A 101 -9.62 4.02 4.20
C HIS A 101 -8.63 4.74 5.11
N ARG A 102 -7.32 4.64 4.84
CA ARG A 102 -6.22 5.21 5.66
C ARG A 102 -6.24 4.80 7.13
N GLY A 103 -6.81 3.63 7.45
CA GLY A 103 -7.09 3.16 8.80
C GLY A 103 -8.41 3.68 9.38
N SER A 104 -8.57 3.66 10.71
CA SER A 104 -9.77 4.22 11.39
C SER A 104 -9.64 5.74 11.52
N ASN A 105 -9.59 6.43 10.37
CA ASN A 105 -9.21 7.84 10.33
C ASN A 105 -10.30 8.83 10.79
N GLY A 106 -11.53 8.34 10.96
CA GLY A 106 -12.60 9.03 11.66
C GLY A 106 -12.28 9.29 13.14
N GLU A 107 -11.43 8.45 13.75
CA GLU A 107 -11.11 8.48 15.18
C GLU A 107 -9.65 8.91 15.45
N ILE A 108 -8.71 8.45 14.62
CA ILE A 108 -7.27 8.62 14.80
C ILE A 108 -6.68 9.30 13.55
N PRO A 109 -5.63 10.13 13.62
CA PRO A 109 -5.02 10.72 12.43
C PRO A 109 -4.65 9.66 11.37
N GLU A 110 -5.02 9.96 10.12
CA GLU A 110 -4.86 9.07 8.96
C GLU A 110 -3.41 8.60 8.74
N GLU A 111 -3.24 7.46 8.09
CA GLU A 111 -1.92 6.94 7.67
C GLU A 111 -0.94 6.67 8.83
N THR A 112 -1.45 6.50 10.05
CA THR A 112 -0.64 6.19 11.24
C THR A 112 -0.77 4.72 11.65
N ALA A 113 0.29 4.17 12.26
CA ALA A 113 0.25 2.82 12.82
C ALA A 113 -0.93 2.61 13.77
N ALA A 114 -1.28 3.62 14.56
CA ALA A 114 -2.41 3.56 15.49
C ALA A 114 -3.76 3.47 14.78
N ALA A 115 -3.98 4.24 13.70
CA ALA A 115 -5.20 4.16 12.90
C ALA A 115 -5.36 2.77 12.26
N TYR A 116 -4.26 2.16 11.80
CA TYR A 116 -4.27 0.81 11.22
C TYR A 116 -4.56 -0.28 12.25
N MET A 117 -3.88 -0.26 13.39
CA MET A 117 -4.15 -1.22 14.47
C MET A 117 -5.60 -1.11 14.95
N ARG A 118 -6.11 0.12 15.08
CA ARG A 118 -7.51 0.35 15.45
C ARG A 118 -8.49 -0.22 14.42
N ALA A 119 -8.27 -0.02 13.13
CA ALA A 119 -9.14 -0.59 12.09
C ALA A 119 -9.14 -2.13 12.11
N ILE A 120 -7.99 -2.75 12.36
CA ILE A 120 -7.88 -4.21 12.50
C ILE A 120 -8.72 -4.70 13.69
N GLU A 121 -8.61 -4.02 14.84
CA GLU A 121 -9.38 -4.31 16.06
C GLU A 121 -10.89 -4.13 15.83
N GLU A 122 -11.28 -3.14 15.03
CA GLU A 122 -12.66 -2.84 14.67
C GLU A 122 -13.29 -3.83 13.68
N GLY A 123 -12.51 -4.75 13.12
CA GLY A 123 -13.02 -5.78 12.21
C GLY A 123 -12.89 -5.47 10.73
N ALA A 124 -12.01 -4.54 10.32
CA ALA A 124 -11.74 -4.28 8.90
C ALA A 124 -11.21 -5.53 8.17
N ASP A 125 -11.70 -5.82 6.98
CA ASP A 125 -11.18 -6.92 6.15
C ASP A 125 -9.84 -6.52 5.53
N PHE A 126 -9.75 -5.26 5.09
CA PHE A 126 -8.56 -4.67 4.52
C PHE A 126 -8.20 -3.38 5.24
N ILE A 127 -6.90 -3.12 5.42
CA ILE A 127 -6.39 -1.78 5.71
C ILE A 127 -5.86 -1.16 4.40
N GLU A 128 -6.28 0.06 4.09
CA GLU A 128 -5.83 0.81 2.92
C GLU A 128 -4.77 1.83 3.30
N THR A 129 -3.83 2.09 2.40
CA THR A 129 -2.79 3.11 2.58
C THR A 129 -2.45 3.77 1.25
N ASP A 130 -2.22 5.08 1.27
CA ASP A 130 -1.64 5.80 0.16
C ASP A 130 -0.12 5.73 0.18
N ILE A 131 0.53 5.26 -0.90
CA ILE A 131 1.98 5.19 -0.98
C ILE A 131 2.57 6.34 -1.79
N LEU A 132 3.49 7.07 -1.18
CA LEU A 132 4.37 8.06 -1.81
C LEU A 132 5.85 7.66 -1.58
N ALA A 133 6.78 8.49 -2.06
CA ALA A 133 8.21 8.28 -1.85
C ALA A 133 8.92 9.52 -1.31
N SER A 134 9.83 9.30 -0.37
CA SER A 134 10.78 10.30 0.12
C SER A 134 11.86 10.63 -0.91
N LYS A 135 12.58 11.73 -0.69
CA LYS A 135 13.71 12.17 -1.52
C LYS A 135 14.79 11.11 -1.72
N ASP A 136 15.08 10.35 -0.67
CA ASP A 136 16.06 9.26 -0.66
C ASP A 136 15.48 7.91 -1.11
N GLY A 137 14.24 7.91 -1.62
CA GLY A 137 13.64 6.76 -2.30
C GLY A 137 13.03 5.71 -1.38
N SER A 138 12.72 6.07 -0.14
CA SER A 138 11.96 5.22 0.79
C SER A 138 10.46 5.39 0.54
N LEU A 139 9.71 4.28 0.59
CA LEU A 139 8.26 4.33 0.41
C LEU A 139 7.56 4.58 1.74
N ILE A 140 6.63 5.53 1.76
CA ILE A 140 5.92 5.97 2.96
C ILE A 140 4.41 5.88 2.77
N CYS A 141 3.70 5.74 3.88
CA CYS A 141 2.24 5.81 4.00
C CYS A 141 1.84 7.27 4.23
N PHE A 142 1.28 7.93 3.20
CA PHE A 142 0.88 9.34 3.23
C PHE A 142 0.04 9.72 1.99
N HIS A 143 -1.11 10.38 2.19
CA HIS A 143 -2.05 10.69 1.09
C HIS A 143 -1.63 11.87 0.21
N ASP A 144 -1.29 13.01 0.81
CA ASP A 144 -1.06 14.26 0.08
C ASP A 144 0.39 14.36 -0.39
N VAL A 145 0.64 14.91 -1.58
CA VAL A 145 2.01 15.19 -2.04
C VAL A 145 2.71 16.27 -1.22
N ILE A 146 1.96 17.03 -0.42
CA ILE A 146 2.43 18.08 0.50
C ILE A 146 2.11 17.73 1.96
N LEU A 147 2.96 18.17 2.88
CA LEU A 147 2.89 17.85 4.31
C LEU A 147 2.00 18.80 5.14
N ASP A 148 1.55 19.91 4.53
CA ASP A 148 1.01 21.09 5.20
C ASP A 148 -0.22 20.80 6.09
N ASP A 149 -1.16 20.00 5.58
CA ASP A 149 -2.50 19.86 6.19
C ASP A 149 -2.56 18.81 7.29
N THR A 150 -1.72 17.78 7.25
CA THR A 150 -1.79 16.63 8.16
C THR A 150 -0.53 16.42 8.98
N THR A 151 0.43 17.37 8.96
CA THR A 151 1.60 17.33 9.85
C THR A 151 1.84 18.64 10.60
N ASP A 152 2.82 18.64 11.49
CA ASP A 152 3.34 19.82 12.17
C ASP A 152 4.47 20.53 11.41
N ILE A 153 4.69 20.25 10.13
CA ILE A 153 5.77 20.84 9.30
C ILE A 153 5.91 22.36 9.45
N ALA A 154 4.81 23.10 9.56
CA ALA A 154 4.81 24.55 9.73
C ALA A 154 5.48 25.03 11.04
N LYS A 155 5.65 24.16 12.03
CA LYS A 155 6.33 24.45 13.31
C LYS A 155 7.84 24.23 13.24
N HIS A 156 8.33 23.54 12.21
CA HIS A 156 9.75 23.23 12.00
C HIS A 156 10.43 24.36 11.23
N LYS A 157 11.06 25.29 11.96
CA LYS A 157 11.71 26.49 11.37
C LYS A 157 12.90 26.14 10.49
N GLU A 158 13.58 25.04 10.79
CA GLU A 158 14.67 24.47 10.00
C GLU A 158 14.23 24.07 8.58
N PHE A 159 12.93 23.88 8.35
CA PHE A 159 12.38 23.55 7.05
C PHE A 159 11.69 24.75 6.36
N ALA A 160 11.73 25.95 6.93
CA ALA A 160 10.99 27.10 6.40
C ALA A 160 11.39 27.47 4.95
N ASP A 161 12.63 27.19 4.55
CA ASP A 161 13.16 27.44 3.21
C ASP A 161 12.85 26.31 2.21
N ARG A 162 12.11 25.28 2.63
CA ARG A 162 11.78 24.08 1.83
C ARG A 162 10.43 24.16 1.14
N LYS A 163 9.66 25.22 1.35
CA LYS A 163 8.40 25.44 0.61
C LYS A 163 8.69 25.65 -0.88
N ARG A 164 8.02 24.90 -1.76
CA ARG A 164 8.23 24.94 -3.21
C ARG A 164 6.90 25.02 -3.94
N THR A 165 6.96 25.32 -5.23
CA THR A 165 5.83 25.22 -6.15
C THR A 165 6.19 24.18 -7.20
N TYR A 166 5.35 23.16 -7.35
CA TYR A 166 5.43 22.17 -8.42
C TYR A 166 4.10 22.05 -9.15
N GLU A 167 4.18 21.65 -10.41
CA GLU A 167 3.00 21.20 -11.15
C GLU A 167 2.67 19.77 -10.72
N VAL A 168 1.45 19.55 -10.26
CA VAL A 168 0.91 18.24 -9.88
C VAL A 168 -0.42 18.08 -10.61
N GLN A 169 -0.51 17.07 -11.48
CA GLN A 169 -1.73 16.78 -12.25
C GLN A 169 -2.27 18.02 -13.00
N GLY A 170 -1.41 18.75 -13.71
CA GLY A 170 -1.81 19.92 -14.49
C GLY A 170 -2.06 21.20 -13.67
N SER A 171 -1.91 21.16 -12.35
CA SER A 171 -2.14 22.30 -11.46
C SER A 171 -0.90 22.68 -10.66
N ASN A 172 -0.61 23.98 -10.55
CA ASN A 172 0.47 24.47 -9.71
C ASN A 172 0.08 24.41 -8.23
N MET A 173 0.81 23.62 -7.44
CA MET A 173 0.62 23.47 -6.00
C MET A 173 1.83 24.04 -5.26
N THR A 174 1.60 24.75 -4.15
CA THR A 174 2.66 25.34 -3.33
C THR A 174 2.59 24.84 -1.90
N GLY A 175 3.65 24.18 -1.41
CA GLY A 175 3.67 23.53 -0.10
C GLY A 175 5.03 22.91 0.22
N TYR A 176 5.06 22.10 1.28
CA TYR A 176 6.22 21.29 1.65
C TYR A 176 6.07 19.89 1.06
N PHE A 177 6.69 19.64 -0.09
CA PHE A 177 6.48 18.41 -0.84
C PHE A 177 7.22 17.22 -0.23
N VAL A 178 6.56 16.07 -0.11
CA VAL A 178 7.14 14.82 0.43
C VAL A 178 8.44 14.45 -0.27
N VAL A 179 8.51 14.61 -1.60
CA VAL A 179 9.67 14.27 -2.45
C VAL A 179 10.91 15.12 -2.16
N ASP A 180 10.77 16.20 -1.40
CA ASP A 180 11.88 17.04 -0.98
C ASP A 180 12.52 16.55 0.32
N PHE A 181 11.86 15.73 1.13
CA PHE A 181 12.36 15.33 2.44
C PHE A 181 12.90 13.89 2.42
N THR A 182 14.01 13.67 3.12
CA THR A 182 14.52 12.32 3.40
C THR A 182 13.58 11.58 4.35
N LEU A 183 13.67 10.26 4.40
CA LEU A 183 12.87 9.47 5.35
C LEU A 183 13.10 9.91 6.81
N ASP A 184 14.34 10.19 7.19
CA ASP A 184 14.68 10.61 8.55
C ASP A 184 14.02 11.97 8.90
N GLU A 185 14.01 12.92 7.97
CA GLU A 185 13.29 14.20 8.14
C GLU A 185 11.77 13.97 8.25
N LEU A 186 11.18 13.13 7.39
CA LEU A 186 9.76 12.81 7.43
C LEU A 186 9.35 12.12 8.74
N LYS A 187 10.19 11.22 9.26
CA LYS A 187 10.01 10.55 10.55
C LYS A 187 10.09 11.49 11.75
N SER A 188 10.75 12.63 11.60
CA SER A 188 10.83 13.65 12.65
C SER A 188 9.51 14.40 12.87
N LEU A 189 8.68 14.50 11.83
CA LEU A 189 7.39 15.17 11.88
C LEU A 189 6.37 14.41 12.71
N ARG A 190 5.34 15.13 13.17
CA ARG A 190 4.18 14.55 13.83
C ARG A 190 2.91 14.79 13.05
N VAL A 191 2.14 13.72 12.92
CA VAL A 191 0.87 13.69 12.20
C VAL A 191 -0.23 14.32 13.07
N LYS A 192 -1.17 15.01 12.43
CA LYS A 192 -2.35 15.62 13.04
C LYS A 192 -3.60 15.27 12.23
N GLN A 193 -4.74 15.34 12.89
CA GLN A 193 -6.06 15.12 12.32
C GLN A 193 -6.36 16.17 11.23
N ARG A 194 -6.84 15.69 10.08
CA ARG A 194 -7.18 16.51 8.91
C ARG A 194 -8.36 17.44 9.18
N TYR A 195 -9.39 16.90 9.83
CA TYR A 195 -10.65 17.63 10.03
C TYR A 195 -10.71 18.25 11.43
N PRO A 196 -10.92 19.58 11.56
CA PRO A 196 -10.93 20.25 12.86
C PRO A 196 -12.11 19.84 13.76
N PHE A 197 -13.18 19.28 13.19
CA PHE A 197 -14.33 18.78 13.93
C PHE A 197 -14.17 17.35 14.46
N ARG A 198 -13.16 16.60 13.99
CA ARG A 198 -12.83 15.28 14.53
C ARG A 198 -12.01 15.44 15.81
N ASP A 199 -11.83 14.33 16.52
CA ASP A 199 -11.07 14.33 17.76
C ASP A 199 -9.60 14.75 17.54
N GLN A 200 -9.20 15.85 18.19
CA GLN A 200 -7.87 16.43 18.08
C GLN A 200 -6.88 15.88 19.13
N GLN A 201 -7.33 15.02 20.06
CA GLN A 201 -6.49 14.56 21.19
C GLN A 201 -5.26 13.75 20.77
N TYR A 202 -5.24 13.26 19.54
CA TYR A 202 -4.16 12.44 18.98
C TYR A 202 -3.13 13.23 18.18
N ASN A 203 -3.37 14.52 17.94
CA ASN A 203 -2.44 15.38 17.22
C ASN A 203 -1.08 15.40 17.91
N GLY A 204 0.00 15.22 17.13
CA GLY A 204 1.35 15.26 17.68
C GLY A 204 1.85 13.93 18.27
N LYS A 205 1.00 12.89 18.38
CA LYS A 205 1.36 11.63 19.06
C LYS A 205 2.06 10.61 18.15
N PHE A 206 1.84 10.68 16.84
CA PHE A 206 2.29 9.68 15.88
C PHE A 206 3.21 10.29 14.82
N SER A 207 4.14 9.49 14.32
CA SER A 207 5.01 9.83 13.18
C SER A 207 4.49 9.24 11.89
N ILE A 208 4.94 9.76 10.75
CA ILE A 208 4.79 9.12 9.44
C ILE A 208 5.41 7.71 9.49
N ILE A 209 4.80 6.74 8.81
CA ILE A 209 5.31 5.36 8.72
C ILE A 209 5.72 5.00 7.28
N THR A 210 6.63 4.04 7.19
CA THR A 210 7.07 3.44 5.93
C THR A 210 6.07 2.38 5.48
N PHE A 211 6.09 2.06 4.19
CA PHE A 211 5.30 0.95 3.66
C PHE A 211 5.70 -0.40 4.28
N GLU A 212 6.96 -0.58 4.68
CA GLU A 212 7.42 -1.79 5.40
C GLU A 212 6.78 -1.92 6.79
N GLU A 213 6.71 -0.83 7.55
CA GLU A 213 6.06 -0.81 8.86
C GLU A 213 4.55 -1.08 8.73
N PHE A 214 3.90 -0.52 7.71
CA PHE A 214 2.49 -0.83 7.41
C PHE A 214 2.28 -2.32 7.08
N ILE A 215 3.13 -2.90 6.23
CA ILE A 215 3.08 -4.33 5.92
C ILE A 215 3.27 -5.16 7.19
N ALA A 216 4.21 -4.78 8.06
CA ALA A 216 4.45 -5.47 9.32
C ALA A 216 3.21 -5.46 10.23
N ILE A 217 2.47 -4.34 10.31
CA ILE A 217 1.21 -4.26 11.08
C ILE A 217 0.20 -5.31 10.60
N ALA A 218 -0.01 -5.45 9.28
CA ALA A 218 -0.91 -6.46 8.74
C ALA A 218 -0.43 -7.90 9.01
N LEU A 219 0.89 -8.15 8.86
CA LEU A 219 1.48 -9.45 9.10
C LEU A 219 1.48 -9.85 10.58
N ASP A 220 1.50 -8.90 11.50
CA ASP A 220 1.48 -9.15 12.95
C ASP A 220 0.05 -9.23 13.52
N ALA A 221 -0.98 -8.91 12.73
CA ALA A 221 -2.38 -9.03 13.14
C ALA A 221 -2.73 -10.47 13.60
N ASN A 222 -3.63 -10.57 14.59
CA ASN A 222 -4.05 -11.85 15.19
C ASN A 222 -4.94 -12.71 14.27
N ARG A 223 -5.41 -12.14 13.15
CA ARG A 223 -6.16 -12.78 12.07
C ARG A 223 -5.56 -12.40 10.73
N ILE A 224 -5.99 -13.07 9.66
CA ILE A 224 -5.65 -12.60 8.31
C ILE A 224 -6.42 -11.31 8.05
N VAL A 225 -5.65 -10.25 7.73
CA VAL A 225 -6.13 -8.95 7.28
C VAL A 225 -5.46 -8.69 5.96
N GLY A 226 -6.23 -8.26 4.97
CA GLY A 226 -5.67 -7.86 3.69
C GLY A 226 -5.07 -6.45 3.72
N ILE A 227 -4.16 -6.17 2.80
CA ILE A 227 -3.68 -4.80 2.57
C ILE A 227 -4.23 -4.26 1.25
N TYR A 228 -4.44 -2.96 1.17
CA TYR A 228 -4.98 -2.30 0.00
C TYR A 228 -4.16 -1.06 -0.40
N PRO A 229 -2.86 -1.18 -0.72
CA PRO A 229 -2.03 -0.02 -1.02
C PRO A 229 -2.38 0.68 -2.35
N GLU A 230 -2.47 2.00 -2.34
CA GLU A 230 -2.54 2.87 -3.53
C GLU A 230 -1.14 3.27 -4.00
N ILE A 231 -0.87 3.15 -5.31
CA ILE A 231 0.26 3.83 -5.96
C ILE A 231 -0.17 5.28 -6.23
N LYS A 232 0.17 6.17 -5.30
CA LYS A 232 -0.26 7.57 -5.32
C LYS A 232 0.64 8.42 -6.21
N ASN A 233 0.03 9.17 -7.12
CA ASN A 233 0.74 10.14 -7.97
C ASN A 233 2.00 9.61 -8.70
N PRO A 234 1.95 8.46 -9.39
CA PRO A 234 3.16 7.82 -9.93
C PRO A 234 3.93 8.67 -10.93
N VAL A 235 3.24 9.51 -11.72
CA VAL A 235 3.90 10.44 -12.66
C VAL A 235 4.76 11.44 -11.90
N PHE A 236 4.20 12.10 -10.89
CA PHE A 236 4.92 13.09 -10.08
C PHE A 236 6.06 12.43 -9.30
N ILE A 237 5.82 11.29 -8.66
CA ILE A 237 6.88 10.57 -7.93
C ILE A 237 8.02 10.16 -8.86
N ASN A 238 7.73 9.61 -10.04
CA ASN A 238 8.75 9.23 -11.01
C ASN A 238 9.50 10.43 -11.61
N GLN A 239 8.90 11.62 -11.64
CA GLN A 239 9.60 12.85 -12.06
C GLN A 239 10.65 13.27 -11.03
N HIS A 240 10.31 13.22 -9.73
CA HIS A 240 11.10 13.83 -8.66
C HIS A 240 12.01 12.86 -7.90
N VAL A 241 11.66 11.58 -7.80
CA VAL A 241 12.43 10.57 -7.07
C VAL A 241 13.07 9.61 -8.06
N LYS A 242 14.38 9.35 -7.90
CA LYS A 242 15.15 8.47 -8.79
C LYS A 242 15.74 7.31 -8.02
N TRP A 243 15.55 6.10 -8.54
CA TRP A 243 16.15 4.90 -7.99
C TRP A 243 17.29 4.38 -8.88
N PRO A 244 18.26 3.64 -8.30
CA PRO A 244 19.35 3.04 -9.06
C PRO A 244 18.86 2.14 -10.19
N HIS A 245 19.66 2.04 -11.25
CA HIS A 245 19.40 1.19 -12.43
C HIS A 245 18.14 1.57 -13.22
N GLY A 246 17.69 2.82 -13.14
CA GLY A 246 16.54 3.30 -13.90
C GLY A 246 15.20 2.76 -13.40
N LYS A 247 15.17 2.21 -12.18
CA LYS A 247 13.94 1.76 -11.53
C LYS A 247 12.97 2.93 -11.35
N LYS A 248 11.70 2.63 -11.55
CA LYS A 248 10.56 3.49 -11.30
C LYS A 248 9.97 3.24 -9.91
N PHE A 249 9.03 4.08 -9.53
CA PHE A 249 8.25 3.96 -8.32
C PHE A 249 7.53 2.61 -8.23
N GLU A 250 6.94 2.17 -9.34
CA GLU A 250 6.26 0.87 -9.49
C GLU A 250 7.19 -0.31 -9.20
N ASP A 251 8.44 -0.27 -9.69
CA ASP A 251 9.44 -1.31 -9.43
C ASP A 251 9.73 -1.47 -7.94
N LYS A 252 9.78 -0.34 -7.23
CA LYS A 252 10.07 -0.29 -5.80
C LYS A 252 8.87 -0.77 -4.99
N PHE A 253 7.67 -0.34 -5.37
CA PHE A 253 6.42 -0.73 -4.76
C PHE A 253 6.19 -2.24 -4.86
N VAL A 254 6.20 -2.80 -6.08
CA VAL A 254 5.98 -4.24 -6.30
C VAL A 254 7.12 -5.07 -5.73
N GLY A 255 8.36 -4.61 -5.87
CA GLY A 255 9.51 -5.28 -5.28
C GLY A 255 9.40 -5.44 -3.76
N LEU A 256 8.77 -4.48 -3.08
CA LEU A 256 8.53 -4.57 -1.64
C LEU A 256 7.41 -5.54 -1.30
N LEU A 257 6.29 -5.51 -2.02
CA LEU A 257 5.21 -6.48 -1.87
C LEU A 257 5.73 -7.92 -2.03
N LEU A 258 6.50 -8.19 -3.10
CA LEU A 258 7.10 -9.49 -3.35
C LEU A 258 8.11 -9.90 -2.26
N LYS A 259 8.93 -8.97 -1.76
CA LYS A 259 9.85 -9.22 -0.65
C LYS A 259 9.13 -9.74 0.59
N TYR A 260 7.93 -9.23 0.87
CA TYR A 260 7.11 -9.64 2.02
C TYR A 260 6.12 -10.77 1.70
N GLY A 261 6.12 -11.33 0.48
CA GLY A 261 5.33 -12.52 0.13
C GLY A 261 3.98 -12.25 -0.55
N TYR A 262 3.62 -11.00 -0.82
CA TYR A 262 2.40 -10.64 -1.55
C TYR A 262 2.58 -10.91 -3.06
N LYS A 263 1.99 -11.99 -3.57
CA LYS A 263 2.19 -12.44 -4.96
C LYS A 263 1.00 -13.17 -5.61
N GLY A 264 -0.06 -13.49 -4.87
CA GLY A 264 -1.14 -14.35 -5.35
C GLY A 264 -2.16 -13.61 -6.20
N ALA A 265 -2.66 -14.26 -7.27
CA ALA A 265 -3.84 -13.82 -8.00
C ALA A 265 -5.09 -13.84 -7.10
N TYR A 266 -6.10 -13.02 -7.41
CA TYR A 266 -7.34 -12.95 -6.63
C TYR A 266 -7.93 -14.34 -6.35
N MET A 267 -8.28 -14.61 -5.10
CA MET A 267 -8.84 -15.90 -4.63
C MET A 267 -7.95 -17.15 -4.83
N SER A 268 -6.69 -16.97 -5.26
CA SER A 268 -5.72 -18.07 -5.24
C SER A 268 -5.34 -18.45 -3.80
N GLU A 269 -4.81 -19.66 -3.60
CA GLU A 269 -4.35 -20.12 -2.29
C GLU A 269 -3.31 -19.17 -1.68
N ASP A 270 -2.40 -18.62 -2.50
CA ASP A 270 -1.40 -17.66 -2.05
C ASP A 270 -2.04 -16.33 -1.62
N TRP A 271 -3.06 -15.86 -2.35
CA TRP A 271 -3.77 -14.63 -2.00
C TRP A 271 -4.61 -14.80 -0.73
N LEU A 272 -5.30 -15.93 -0.56
CA LEU A 272 -6.10 -16.19 0.65
C LEU A 272 -5.25 -16.24 1.94
N LYS A 273 -3.97 -16.60 1.83
CA LYS A 273 -3.03 -16.58 2.96
C LYS A 273 -2.53 -15.17 3.28
N GLN A 274 -2.44 -14.31 2.27
CA GLN A 274 -1.87 -12.98 2.40
C GLN A 274 -2.53 -12.01 1.39
N PRO A 275 -3.77 -11.57 1.66
CA PRO A 275 -4.58 -10.84 0.70
C PRO A 275 -4.03 -9.46 0.42
N VAL A 276 -4.02 -9.08 -0.85
CA VAL A 276 -3.64 -7.72 -1.31
C VAL A 276 -4.51 -7.29 -2.47
N PHE A 277 -4.94 -6.04 -2.48
CA PHE A 277 -5.34 -5.33 -3.68
C PHE A 277 -4.40 -4.16 -3.92
N ILE A 278 -4.06 -3.87 -5.17
CA ILE A 278 -3.25 -2.69 -5.54
C ILE A 278 -4.15 -1.73 -6.29
N GLN A 279 -4.18 -0.46 -5.91
CA GLN A 279 -5.00 0.55 -6.60
C GLN A 279 -4.21 1.74 -7.13
N SER A 280 -4.76 2.41 -8.13
CA SER A 280 -4.24 3.68 -8.64
C SER A 280 -5.25 4.38 -9.56
N PHE A 281 -5.21 5.71 -9.60
CA PHE A 281 -5.87 6.54 -10.61
C PHE A 281 -5.12 6.60 -11.95
N ALA A 282 -3.93 5.99 -12.03
CA ALA A 282 -3.05 6.03 -13.19
C ALA A 282 -3.09 4.69 -13.96
N PRO A 283 -3.91 4.57 -15.05
CA PRO A 283 -4.00 3.35 -15.85
C PRO A 283 -2.64 2.81 -16.29
N THR A 284 -1.70 3.66 -16.69
CA THR A 284 -0.40 3.18 -17.20
C THR A 284 0.45 2.54 -16.10
N SER A 285 0.28 2.98 -14.85
CA SER A 285 0.94 2.39 -13.69
C SER A 285 0.41 0.97 -13.42
N LEU A 286 -0.92 0.78 -13.46
CA LEU A 286 -1.54 -0.55 -13.31
C LEU A 286 -1.14 -1.52 -14.43
N ILE A 287 -1.11 -1.04 -15.67
CA ILE A 287 -0.63 -1.82 -16.82
C ILE A 287 0.84 -2.20 -16.63
N TYR A 288 1.67 -1.26 -16.17
CA TYR A 288 3.09 -1.50 -15.95
C TYR A 288 3.33 -2.63 -14.93
N ILE A 289 2.68 -2.57 -13.78
CA ILE A 289 2.83 -3.59 -12.72
C ILE A 289 2.18 -4.93 -13.06
N SER A 290 1.32 -4.99 -14.07
CA SER A 290 0.68 -6.24 -14.49
C SER A 290 1.68 -7.24 -15.09
N ASN A 291 2.82 -6.77 -15.59
CA ASN A 291 3.93 -7.64 -16.01
C ASN A 291 4.84 -8.07 -14.84
N MET A 292 4.59 -7.57 -13.63
CA MET A 292 5.47 -7.75 -12.47
C MET A 292 4.85 -8.61 -11.36
N THR A 293 3.51 -8.61 -11.25
CA THR A 293 2.80 -9.35 -10.20
C THR A 293 1.39 -9.74 -10.63
N ASP A 294 0.96 -10.92 -10.19
CA ASP A 294 -0.42 -11.41 -10.37
C ASP A 294 -1.39 -10.83 -9.32
N SER A 295 -0.87 -10.12 -8.31
CA SER A 295 -1.69 -9.49 -7.26
C SER A 295 -2.81 -8.65 -7.87
N PRO A 296 -4.07 -8.77 -7.39
CA PRO A 296 -5.18 -8.12 -8.05
C PRO A 296 -5.11 -6.60 -7.98
N LYS A 297 -5.52 -5.98 -9.08
CA LYS A 297 -5.45 -4.55 -9.29
C LYS A 297 -6.85 -3.95 -9.37
N ILE A 298 -7.00 -2.74 -8.88
CA ILE A 298 -8.27 -1.99 -8.85
C ILE A 298 -8.03 -0.63 -9.49
N PHE A 299 -8.83 -0.31 -10.49
CA PHE A 299 -8.74 0.97 -11.19
C PHE A 299 -9.61 2.01 -10.50
N LEU A 300 -9.00 3.09 -10.00
CA LEU A 300 -9.72 4.17 -9.31
C LEU A 300 -10.35 5.14 -10.32
N ILE A 301 -11.58 5.58 -10.04
CA ILE A 301 -12.35 6.48 -10.88
C ILE A 301 -12.81 7.67 -10.03
N ASP A 302 -12.42 8.87 -10.46
CA ASP A 302 -12.74 10.12 -9.76
C ASP A 302 -14.03 10.75 -10.32
N ASP A 303 -14.36 11.96 -9.87
CA ASP A 303 -15.49 12.77 -10.32
C ASP A 303 -15.61 12.86 -11.85
N PHE A 304 -16.84 13.10 -12.33
CA PHE A 304 -17.18 13.24 -13.75
C PHE A 304 -16.32 14.25 -14.52
N THR A 305 -15.79 15.25 -13.82
CA THR A 305 -14.98 16.33 -14.40
C THR A 305 -13.49 16.05 -14.40
N MET A 306 -13.04 15.02 -13.69
CA MET A 306 -11.62 14.69 -13.51
C MET A 306 -11.18 13.66 -14.55
N PRO A 307 -10.20 13.98 -15.40
CA PRO A 307 -9.62 12.98 -16.29
C PRO A 307 -8.69 12.03 -15.51
N THR A 308 -8.41 10.86 -16.08
CA THR A 308 -7.38 9.95 -15.56
C THR A 308 -6.02 10.64 -15.42
N GLN A 309 -5.27 10.23 -14.41
CA GLN A 309 -4.04 10.92 -14.00
C GLN A 309 -2.94 10.99 -15.09
N ASP A 310 -2.80 9.99 -15.95
CA ASP A 310 -1.66 9.86 -16.86
C ASP A 310 -2.02 9.62 -18.35
N THR A 311 -3.27 9.29 -18.66
CA THR A 311 -3.76 9.14 -20.05
C THR A 311 -4.71 10.26 -20.48
N ASN A 312 -5.11 11.14 -19.57
CA ASN A 312 -6.05 12.24 -19.81
C ASN A 312 -7.39 11.80 -20.44
N GLN A 313 -7.84 10.57 -20.17
CA GLN A 313 -9.14 10.05 -20.60
C GLN A 313 -10.24 10.58 -19.69
N SER A 314 -11.40 10.90 -20.26
CA SER A 314 -12.55 11.39 -19.51
C SER A 314 -13.28 10.28 -18.75
N TYR A 315 -14.08 10.66 -17.75
CA TYR A 315 -14.98 9.75 -17.03
C TYR A 315 -15.83 8.89 -17.99
N TRP A 316 -16.42 9.49 -19.03
CA TRP A 316 -17.30 8.78 -19.97
C TRP A 316 -16.55 7.74 -20.82
N GLU A 317 -15.29 7.99 -21.13
CA GLU A 317 -14.46 7.01 -21.83
C GLU A 317 -14.11 5.85 -20.90
N ILE A 318 -13.66 6.13 -19.68
CA ILE A 318 -13.19 5.10 -18.74
C ILE A 318 -14.30 4.30 -18.08
N THR A 319 -15.55 4.76 -18.19
CA THR A 319 -16.74 4.02 -17.74
C THR A 319 -17.51 3.37 -18.88
N SER A 320 -17.06 3.48 -20.14
CA SER A 320 -17.72 2.81 -21.27
C SER A 320 -17.52 1.29 -21.26
N ASP A 321 -18.46 0.52 -21.83
CA ASP A 321 -18.35 -0.95 -21.91
C ASP A 321 -17.09 -1.42 -22.63
N SER A 322 -16.68 -0.70 -23.69
CA SER A 322 -15.44 -1.03 -24.40
C SER A 322 -14.20 -0.85 -23.53
N PHE A 323 -14.20 0.15 -22.65
CA PHE A 323 -13.11 0.35 -21.71
C PHE A 323 -13.16 -0.67 -20.57
N LEU A 324 -14.34 -0.97 -20.00
CA LEU A 324 -14.50 -2.02 -18.98
C LEU A 324 -14.03 -3.39 -19.52
N GLU A 325 -14.37 -3.72 -20.76
CA GLU A 325 -13.89 -4.94 -21.43
C GLU A 325 -12.36 -4.92 -21.64
N TYR A 326 -11.78 -3.77 -21.95
CA TYR A 326 -10.33 -3.63 -22.11
C TYR A 326 -9.59 -3.84 -20.78
N ILE A 327 -10.03 -3.19 -19.70
CA ILE A 327 -9.31 -3.19 -18.43
C ILE A 327 -9.41 -4.51 -17.67
N ARG A 328 -10.47 -5.30 -17.87
CA ARG A 328 -10.64 -6.59 -17.19
C ARG A 328 -9.49 -7.58 -17.43
N SER A 329 -8.66 -7.34 -18.45
CA SER A 329 -7.47 -8.13 -18.72
C SER A 329 -6.35 -7.94 -17.69
N TYR A 330 -6.38 -6.85 -16.91
CA TYR A 330 -5.34 -6.51 -15.95
C TYR A 330 -5.85 -5.98 -14.60
N VAL A 331 -7.14 -5.66 -14.46
CA VAL A 331 -7.77 -5.36 -13.16
C VAL A 331 -8.86 -6.38 -12.83
N VAL A 332 -9.18 -6.52 -11.54
CA VAL A 332 -10.29 -7.36 -11.06
C VAL A 332 -11.49 -6.54 -10.60
N GLY A 333 -11.39 -5.21 -10.65
CA GLY A 333 -12.44 -4.31 -10.21
C GLY A 333 -12.09 -2.84 -10.42
N ILE A 334 -13.07 -2.00 -10.11
CA ILE A 334 -12.99 -0.54 -10.12
C ILE A 334 -13.31 0.01 -8.72
N GLY A 335 -12.72 1.14 -8.37
CA GLY A 335 -13.01 1.88 -7.14
C GLY A 335 -13.46 3.29 -7.49
N PRO A 336 -14.74 3.53 -7.76
CA PRO A 336 -15.24 4.86 -8.09
C PRO A 336 -15.56 5.69 -6.85
N TRP A 337 -15.53 7.02 -6.98
CA TRP A 337 -16.17 7.88 -5.98
C TRP A 337 -17.68 7.59 -5.92
N LYS A 338 -18.25 7.42 -4.72
CA LYS A 338 -19.63 6.95 -4.53
C LYS A 338 -20.65 7.87 -5.25
N ASP A 339 -20.43 9.17 -5.22
CA ASP A 339 -21.34 10.15 -5.86
C ASP A 339 -21.27 10.10 -7.39
N THR A 340 -20.30 9.41 -8.00
CA THR A 340 -20.32 9.13 -9.44
C THR A 340 -21.22 7.95 -9.80
N ILE A 341 -21.43 7.01 -8.87
CA ILE A 341 -22.39 5.93 -9.05
C ILE A 341 -23.81 6.47 -8.84
N VAL A 342 -24.04 7.19 -7.75
CA VAL A 342 -25.35 7.80 -7.41
C VAL A 342 -25.16 9.30 -7.19
N PRO A 343 -25.34 10.13 -8.23
CA PRO A 343 -25.14 11.57 -8.13
C PRO A 343 -26.13 12.22 -7.18
N PRO A 344 -25.70 13.13 -6.29
CA PRO A 344 -26.60 13.94 -5.51
C PRO A 344 -27.02 15.22 -6.26
N GLU A 345 -28.25 15.68 -6.02
CA GLU A 345 -28.73 17.01 -6.36
C GLU A 345 -29.26 17.69 -5.08
N ASN A 346 -28.70 18.85 -4.71
CA ASN A 346 -29.02 19.54 -3.45
C ASN A 346 -28.91 18.63 -2.21
N ASN A 347 -27.89 17.75 -2.20
CA ASN A 347 -27.64 16.75 -1.16
C ASN A 347 -28.73 15.66 -1.01
N HIS A 348 -29.59 15.51 -2.03
CA HIS A 348 -30.49 14.38 -2.17
C HIS A 348 -30.00 13.46 -3.27
N LEU A 349 -30.06 12.15 -3.04
CA LEU A 349 -29.71 11.16 -4.04
C LEU A 349 -30.62 11.26 -5.27
N THR A 350 -30.03 11.20 -6.45
CA THR A 350 -30.77 11.09 -7.71
C THR A 350 -30.80 9.64 -8.20
N THR A 351 -31.20 9.43 -9.45
CA THR A 351 -31.21 8.11 -10.07
C THR A 351 -29.79 7.53 -10.15
N PRO A 352 -29.55 6.32 -9.61
CA PRO A 352 -28.29 5.62 -9.80
C PRO A 352 -27.94 5.45 -11.28
N SER A 353 -26.66 5.57 -11.60
CA SER A 353 -26.13 5.09 -12.88
C SER A 353 -26.18 3.55 -12.95
N ASP A 354 -26.00 3.01 -14.15
CA ASP A 354 -25.87 1.56 -14.39
C ASP A 354 -24.42 1.06 -14.26
N LEU A 355 -23.50 1.88 -13.72
CA LEU A 355 -22.07 1.58 -13.71
C LEU A 355 -21.75 0.28 -12.94
N VAL A 356 -22.45 0.02 -11.84
CA VAL A 356 -22.26 -1.20 -11.04
C VAL A 356 -22.67 -2.44 -11.83
N ASP A 357 -23.88 -2.42 -12.40
CA ASP A 357 -24.40 -3.52 -13.23
C ASP A 357 -23.49 -3.80 -14.44
N ARG A 358 -23.01 -2.74 -15.11
CA ARG A 358 -22.09 -2.89 -16.25
C ARG A 358 -20.73 -3.43 -15.81
N ALA A 359 -20.16 -2.96 -14.70
CA ALA A 359 -18.92 -3.50 -14.15
C ALA A 359 -19.07 -5.01 -13.84
N HIS A 360 -20.15 -5.40 -13.17
CA HIS A 360 -20.44 -6.81 -12.87
C HIS A 360 -20.63 -7.66 -14.13
N ALA A 361 -21.28 -7.13 -15.18
CA ALA A 361 -21.41 -7.81 -16.47
C ALA A 361 -20.06 -8.09 -17.15
N HIS A 362 -19.02 -7.30 -16.83
CA HIS A 362 -17.64 -7.51 -17.25
C HIS A 362 -16.78 -8.29 -16.24
N ASN A 363 -17.39 -8.87 -15.19
CA ASN A 363 -16.72 -9.57 -14.08
C ASN A 363 -15.75 -8.69 -13.28
N LEU A 364 -16.06 -7.40 -13.13
CA LEU A 364 -15.31 -6.46 -12.33
C LEU A 364 -16.03 -6.20 -11.01
N GLN A 365 -15.31 -6.31 -9.90
CA GLN A 365 -15.80 -5.86 -8.58
C GLN A 365 -15.91 -4.33 -8.52
N VAL A 366 -16.77 -3.81 -7.64
CA VAL A 366 -16.94 -2.38 -7.42
C VAL A 366 -16.76 -2.05 -5.94
N HIS A 367 -15.70 -1.30 -5.61
CA HIS A 367 -15.36 -0.88 -4.24
C HIS A 367 -15.39 0.65 -4.11
N PRO A 368 -16.55 1.29 -3.97
CA PRO A 368 -16.63 2.74 -3.93
C PRO A 368 -16.03 3.36 -2.66
N TYR A 369 -15.58 4.61 -2.82
CA TYR A 369 -15.06 5.45 -1.73
C TYR A 369 -15.84 6.80 -1.68
N THR A 370 -15.92 7.52 -0.56
CA THR A 370 -15.60 7.15 0.81
C THR A 370 -16.81 7.38 1.71
N TYR A 371 -17.11 6.41 2.57
CA TYR A 371 -18.21 6.47 3.53
C TYR A 371 -17.77 7.06 4.86
N ARG A 372 -18.50 8.07 5.33
CA ARG A 372 -18.17 8.89 6.49
C ARG A 372 -19.43 9.13 7.31
N ASN A 373 -19.37 8.83 8.61
CA ASN A 373 -20.56 8.83 9.46
C ASN A 373 -21.00 10.23 9.88
N GLU A 374 -20.15 11.24 9.70
CA GLU A 374 -20.48 12.59 10.12
C GLU A 374 -21.53 13.19 9.19
N ASN A 375 -22.50 13.90 9.79
CA ASN A 375 -23.66 14.47 9.09
C ASN A 375 -23.33 15.32 7.85
N SER A 376 -22.14 15.93 7.80
CA SER A 376 -21.69 16.72 6.66
C SER A 376 -21.39 15.89 5.40
N PHE A 377 -21.24 14.56 5.53
CA PHE A 377 -20.93 13.64 4.44
C PHE A 377 -22.07 12.66 4.13
N LEU A 378 -23.13 12.67 4.93
CA LEU A 378 -24.33 11.89 4.70
C LEU A 378 -25.33 12.69 3.87
N HIS A 379 -25.82 12.08 2.79
CA HIS A 379 -26.93 12.63 2.03
C HIS A 379 -28.22 12.63 2.86
N PHE A 380 -29.11 13.58 2.59
CA PHE A 380 -30.31 13.80 3.40
C PHE A 380 -31.28 12.62 3.39
N ASP A 381 -31.23 11.78 2.36
CA ASP A 381 -31.99 10.53 2.23
C ASP A 381 -31.69 9.52 3.34
N PHE A 382 -30.51 9.61 3.97
CA PHE A 382 -30.12 8.72 5.06
C PHE A 382 -30.47 9.26 6.44
N HIS A 383 -31.07 10.45 6.55
CA HIS A 383 -31.56 11.01 7.82
C HIS A 383 -30.52 11.01 8.96
N GLN A 384 -29.25 11.28 8.64
CA GLN A 384 -28.12 11.25 9.58
C GLN A 384 -27.82 9.86 10.17
N ASP A 385 -28.28 8.79 9.52
CA ASP A 385 -28.01 7.41 9.89
C ASP A 385 -27.05 6.75 8.90
N PRO A 386 -25.78 6.49 9.28
CA PRO A 386 -24.83 5.80 8.40
C PRO A 386 -25.20 4.34 8.13
N TYR A 387 -26.02 3.68 8.97
CA TYR A 387 -26.44 2.31 8.70
C TYR A 387 -27.47 2.24 7.57
N SER A 388 -28.34 3.25 7.46
CA SER A 388 -29.21 3.43 6.30
C SER A 388 -28.40 3.63 5.01
N GLU A 389 -27.26 4.34 5.07
CA GLU A 389 -26.33 4.45 3.94
C GLU A 389 -25.72 3.07 3.59
N TYR A 390 -25.20 2.33 4.57
CA TYR A 390 -24.63 1.00 4.31
C TYR A 390 -25.65 0.03 3.72
N GLU A 391 -26.89 0.02 4.22
CA GLU A 391 -27.97 -0.80 3.67
C GLU A 391 -28.25 -0.45 2.20
N TYR A 392 -28.34 0.84 1.89
CA TYR A 392 -28.55 1.29 0.51
C TYR A 392 -27.42 0.80 -0.41
N TRP A 393 -26.16 1.00 -0.04
CA TRP A 393 -25.05 0.66 -0.93
C TRP A 393 -24.80 -0.84 -1.05
N LEU A 394 -24.91 -1.59 0.06
CA LEU A 394 -24.62 -3.01 0.07
C LEU A 394 -25.79 -3.85 -0.47
N ASN A 395 -27.04 -3.48 -0.19
CA ASN A 395 -28.19 -4.32 -0.53
C ASN A 395 -28.98 -3.79 -1.74
N LYS A 396 -29.07 -2.46 -1.93
CA LYS A 396 -29.83 -1.88 -3.04
C LYS A 396 -28.96 -1.61 -4.27
N ILE A 397 -27.78 -1.04 -4.08
CA ILE A 397 -26.82 -0.83 -5.18
C ILE A 397 -26.01 -2.11 -5.45
N GLY A 398 -25.69 -2.89 -4.42
CA GLY A 398 -25.07 -4.20 -4.56
C GLY A 398 -23.55 -4.15 -4.78
N VAL A 399 -22.85 -3.19 -4.19
CA VAL A 399 -21.38 -3.08 -4.34
C VAL A 399 -20.62 -4.15 -3.55
N ASP A 400 -19.41 -4.47 -3.97
CA ASP A 400 -18.60 -5.59 -3.46
C ASP A 400 -17.70 -5.22 -2.26
N GLY A 401 -17.65 -3.95 -1.89
CA GLY A 401 -16.91 -3.47 -0.73
C GLY A 401 -17.04 -1.96 -0.56
N LEU A 402 -16.69 -1.44 0.60
CA LEU A 402 -16.78 -0.01 0.91
C LEU A 402 -15.47 0.47 1.53
N PHE A 403 -14.94 1.58 1.03
CA PHE A 403 -13.90 2.35 1.73
C PHE A 403 -14.56 3.27 2.75
N THR A 404 -14.31 3.06 4.04
CA THR A 404 -14.89 3.90 5.09
C THR A 404 -13.83 4.41 6.07
N ASP A 405 -14.06 5.63 6.58
CA ASP A 405 -13.28 6.20 7.67
C ASP A 405 -13.68 5.61 9.05
N PHE A 406 -14.77 4.83 9.11
CA PHE A 406 -15.39 4.30 10.34
C PHE A 406 -15.63 2.78 10.27
N THR A 407 -14.55 2.01 10.24
CA THR A 407 -14.62 0.56 10.01
C THR A 407 -15.44 -0.19 11.05
N GLY A 408 -15.42 0.24 12.31
CA GLY A 408 -16.21 -0.38 13.37
C GLY A 408 -17.72 -0.25 13.17
N SER A 409 -18.17 0.86 12.57
CA SER A 409 -19.60 1.05 12.25
C SER A 409 -20.04 0.10 11.15
N LEU A 410 -19.27 0.00 10.06
CA LEU A 410 -19.57 -0.92 8.98
C LEU A 410 -19.51 -2.39 9.45
N HIS A 411 -18.52 -2.75 10.26
CA HIS A 411 -18.42 -4.10 10.82
C HIS A 411 -19.65 -4.44 11.67
N LYS A 412 -20.09 -3.54 12.56
CA LYS A 412 -21.32 -3.74 13.36
C LYS A 412 -22.55 -3.93 12.49
N TYR A 413 -22.71 -3.13 11.44
CA TYR A 413 -23.80 -3.31 10.47
C TYR A 413 -23.75 -4.70 9.83
N GLN A 414 -22.58 -5.15 9.38
CA GLN A 414 -22.41 -6.46 8.75
C GLN A 414 -22.69 -7.63 9.70
N GLU A 415 -22.28 -7.54 10.97
CA GLU A 415 -22.58 -8.55 11.99
C GLU A 415 -24.09 -8.62 12.27
N TRP A 416 -24.75 -7.46 12.36
CA TRP A 416 -26.20 -7.40 12.53
C TRP A 416 -26.96 -7.97 11.34
N ALA A 417 -26.58 -7.59 10.11
CA ALA A 417 -27.18 -8.09 8.89
C ALA A 417 -26.98 -9.61 8.74
N ALA A 418 -25.79 -10.13 9.03
CA ALA A 418 -25.52 -11.57 9.00
C ALA A 418 -26.36 -12.37 10.01
N ALA A 419 -26.58 -11.81 11.21
CA ALA A 419 -27.45 -12.42 12.22
C ALA A 419 -28.91 -12.51 11.74
N SER A 420 -29.39 -11.53 10.98
CA SER A 420 -30.76 -11.54 10.42
C SER A 420 -30.94 -12.52 9.24
N GLY A 421 -29.86 -12.85 8.53
CA GLY A 421 -29.88 -13.79 7.39
C GLY A 421 -29.87 -15.28 7.78
N THR A 422 -29.56 -15.61 9.03
CA THR A 422 -29.54 -17.00 9.54
C THR A 422 -30.82 -17.30 10.33
N ASP A 423 -31.89 -17.63 9.60
CA ASP A 423 -33.14 -18.20 10.13
C ASP A 423 -33.76 -17.43 11.33
N GLU A 424 -33.88 -16.11 11.19
CA GLU A 424 -34.63 -15.21 12.08
C GLU A 424 -36.16 -15.35 11.91
N LYS A 425 -36.67 -16.58 11.80
CA LYS A 425 -38.12 -16.86 11.72
C LYS A 425 -38.83 -16.99 13.06
N SER A 426 -38.28 -16.47 14.16
CA SER A 426 -39.14 -16.17 15.30
C SER A 426 -38.66 -14.94 16.07
N ALA A 427 -39.60 -14.05 16.37
CA ALA A 427 -39.44 -12.96 17.34
C ALA A 427 -38.86 -13.43 18.68
N TYR A 428 -38.95 -14.73 18.97
CA TYR A 428 -38.38 -15.40 20.14
C TYR A 428 -36.84 -15.39 20.15
N GLY A 429 -36.19 -15.53 18.99
CA GLY A 429 -34.72 -15.51 18.89
C GLY A 429 -34.14 -14.11 19.17
N LEU A 430 -34.80 -13.08 18.65
CA LEU A 430 -34.44 -11.69 18.89
C LEU A 430 -34.66 -11.30 20.37
N LEU A 431 -35.81 -11.70 20.95
CA LEU A 431 -36.12 -11.51 22.38
C LEU A 431 -35.12 -12.22 23.29
N HIS A 432 -34.64 -13.41 22.91
CA HIS A 432 -33.65 -14.15 23.71
C HIS A 432 -32.28 -13.46 23.72
N LYS A 433 -31.81 -12.93 22.58
CA LYS A 433 -30.57 -12.14 22.53
C LYS A 433 -30.69 -10.83 23.31
N ILE A 434 -31.82 -10.12 23.18
CA ILE A 434 -32.09 -8.90 23.96
C ILE A 434 -32.08 -9.23 25.47
N ALA A 435 -32.73 -10.32 25.88
CA ALA A 435 -32.71 -10.76 27.27
C ALA A 435 -31.30 -11.08 27.77
N LEU A 436 -30.47 -11.75 26.95
CA LEU A 436 -29.08 -12.06 27.29
C LEU A 436 -28.21 -10.78 27.45
N MET A 437 -28.37 -9.81 26.55
CA MET A 437 -27.63 -8.53 26.61
C MET A 437 -28.05 -7.66 27.81
N ILE A 438 -29.30 -7.77 28.26
CA ILE A 438 -29.78 -7.04 29.44
C ILE A 438 -29.35 -7.77 30.73
N SER A 439 -29.34 -9.11 30.73
CA SER A 439 -28.96 -9.91 31.90
C SER A 439 -27.48 -9.87 32.27
N SER A 440 -26.60 -9.37 31.39
CA SER A 440 -25.19 -9.15 31.71
C SER A 440 -24.91 -7.87 32.51
N TYR A 441 -25.96 -7.16 32.93
CA TYR A 441 -25.90 -5.93 33.72
C TYR A 441 -26.56 -6.03 35.12
N ASP A 442 -27.03 -7.23 35.50
CA ASP A 442 -27.41 -7.58 36.89
C ASP A 442 -26.34 -8.52 37.49
#